data_AF-A0A529NIL3-F1
#
_entry.id   AF-A0A529NIL3-F1
#
_cell.length_a   1.000
_cell.length_b   1.000
_cell.length_c   1.000
_cell.angle_alpha   90.00
_cell.angle_beta   90.00
_cell.angle_gamma   90.00
#
_symmetry.space_group_name_H-M   'P 1'
#
loop_
_entity.id
_entity.type
_entity.pdbx_description
1 polymer ?
#
loop_
_entity_poly.entity_id
_entity_poly.type
_entity_poly.pdbx_seq_one_letter_code
_entity_poly.pdbx_strand_id
1 'polypeptide(L)'
;VDGLTEDLITDLSRSAGLFVIARNSTFAYKGRSVDVRLAARDLGVRYVVEGSARRAAARVRINAQLIDAIGGDHIWAERYDSSLEDIFAVQDEVTAKIVEALVGRLAGQPARKRPSSLEAYDLCVRARGVSFQTGLGAREARMLLERAIGLDPDYAEAHSLLALNLWLGWLFW
;
A
#
# COMPACT_ATOMS: atom_id res chain seq x y z
N VAL A 1 -9.74 0.57 -25.21
CA VAL A 1 -10.60 1.71 -24.84
C VAL A 1 -9.83 2.42 -23.76
N ASP A 2 -9.33 3.62 -24.05
CA ASP A 2 -8.34 4.27 -23.18
C ASP A 2 -9.00 5.08 -22.06
N GLY A 3 -10.25 5.51 -22.30
CA GLY A 3 -11.07 6.23 -21.33
C GLY A 3 -11.36 5.45 -20.05
N LEU A 4 -11.67 4.14 -20.15
CA LEU A 4 -11.96 3.32 -18.96
C LEU A 4 -10.80 3.33 -17.95
N THR A 5 -9.55 3.30 -18.45
CA THR A 5 -8.35 3.38 -17.60
C THR A 5 -8.15 4.78 -17.02
N GLU A 6 -8.44 5.84 -17.78
CA GLU A 6 -8.36 7.23 -17.30
C GLU A 6 -9.35 7.53 -16.19
N ASP A 7 -10.58 7.10 -16.38
CA ASP A 7 -11.66 7.27 -15.42
C ASP A 7 -11.36 6.46 -14.15
N LEU A 8 -10.90 5.21 -14.27
CA LEU A 8 -10.47 4.41 -13.11
C LEU A 8 -9.33 5.09 -12.32
N ILE A 9 -8.35 5.66 -13.02
CA ILE A 9 -7.27 6.42 -12.36
C ILE A 9 -7.86 7.63 -11.64
N THR A 10 -8.77 8.35 -12.27
CA THR A 10 -9.43 9.53 -11.70
C THR A 10 -10.24 9.16 -10.45
N ASP A 11 -11.04 8.09 -10.53
CA ASP A 11 -11.92 7.65 -9.46
C ASP A 11 -11.14 7.13 -8.25
N LEU A 12 -10.12 6.30 -8.49
CA LEU A 12 -9.25 5.82 -7.42
C LEU A 12 -8.45 6.97 -6.78
N SER A 13 -8.05 7.99 -7.55
CA SER A 13 -7.33 9.16 -7.03
C SER A 13 -8.19 10.02 -6.09
N ARG A 14 -9.53 9.93 -6.19
CA ARG A 14 -10.45 10.63 -5.27
C ARG A 14 -10.59 9.92 -3.91
N SER A 15 -10.14 8.66 -3.80
CA SER A 15 -10.24 7.90 -2.56
C SER A 15 -9.16 8.32 -1.57
N ALA A 16 -9.57 8.78 -0.39
CA ALA A 16 -8.65 9.18 0.67
C ALA A 16 -7.76 8.01 1.10
N GLY A 17 -6.44 8.22 1.14
CA GLY A 17 -5.46 7.21 1.52
C GLY A 17 -4.90 6.38 0.36
N LEU A 18 -5.36 6.60 -0.88
CA LEU A 18 -4.76 6.00 -2.07
C LEU A 18 -3.86 7.02 -2.77
N PHE A 19 -2.61 6.62 -3.04
CA PHE A 19 -1.72 7.29 -3.96
C PHE A 19 -1.73 6.54 -5.28
N VAL A 20 -2.21 7.18 -6.35
CA VAL A 20 -2.41 6.56 -7.66
C VAL A 20 -1.48 7.20 -8.69
N ILE A 21 -0.80 6.37 -9.48
CA ILE A 21 0.15 6.84 -10.50
C ILE A 21 -0.62 7.41 -11.70
N ALA A 22 -0.13 8.55 -12.19
CA ALA A 22 -0.73 9.23 -13.33
C ALA A 22 -0.73 8.39 -14.61
N ARG A 23 -1.75 8.61 -15.44
CA ARG A 23 -2.01 7.91 -16.69
C ARG A 23 -0.82 7.82 -17.64
N ASN A 24 -0.09 8.92 -17.84
CA ASN A 24 1.03 8.93 -18.80
C ASN A 24 2.15 7.96 -18.41
N SER A 25 2.40 7.81 -17.11
CA SER A 25 3.40 6.87 -16.58
C SER A 25 2.94 5.42 -16.71
N THR A 26 1.65 5.14 -16.51
CA THR A 26 1.10 3.78 -16.64
C THR A 26 0.98 3.34 -18.11
N PHE A 27 0.70 4.27 -19.02
CA PHE A 27 0.54 3.97 -20.45
C PHE A 27 1.84 3.51 -21.14
N ALA A 28 3.01 3.80 -20.55
CA ALA A 28 4.29 3.24 -21.02
C ALA A 28 4.32 1.70 -21.02
N TYR A 29 3.49 1.06 -20.19
CA TYR A 29 3.37 -0.40 -20.06
C TYR A 29 2.24 -1.00 -20.90
N LYS A 30 1.39 -0.16 -21.52
CA LYS A 30 0.23 -0.61 -22.28
C LYS A 30 0.64 -1.49 -23.47
N GLY A 31 -0.02 -2.64 -23.61
CA GLY A 31 0.21 -3.55 -24.74
C GLY A 31 1.55 -4.30 -24.68
N ARG A 32 2.29 -4.18 -23.58
CA ARG A 32 3.53 -4.92 -23.34
C ARG A 32 3.25 -6.04 -22.34
N SER A 33 3.82 -7.22 -22.59
CA SER A 33 3.89 -8.27 -21.57
C SER A 33 5.11 -7.96 -20.68
N VAL A 34 4.87 -7.24 -19.60
CA VAL A 34 5.89 -6.87 -18.61
C VAL A 34 5.57 -7.59 -17.31
N ASP A 35 6.59 -8.12 -16.63
CA ASP A 35 6.40 -8.64 -15.27
C ASP A 35 5.87 -7.51 -14.38
N VAL A 36 4.71 -7.73 -13.76
CA VAL A 36 4.05 -6.78 -12.87
C VAL A 36 5.00 -6.30 -11.76
N ARG A 37 5.93 -7.14 -11.31
CA ARG A 37 6.94 -6.79 -10.31
C ARG A 37 7.94 -5.75 -10.80
N LEU A 38 8.34 -5.84 -12.07
CA LEU A 38 9.22 -4.85 -12.69
C LEU A 38 8.48 -3.52 -12.86
N ALA A 39 7.25 -3.56 -13.40
CA ALA A 39 6.44 -2.35 -13.54
C ALA A 39 6.18 -1.67 -12.19
N ALA A 40 5.89 -2.45 -11.15
CA ALA A 40 5.67 -1.94 -9.80
C ALA A 40 6.92 -1.30 -9.20
N ARG A 41 8.10 -1.93 -9.38
CA ARG A 41 9.38 -1.37 -8.95
C ARG A 41 9.69 -0.06 -9.64
N ASP A 42 9.54 -0.02 -10.96
CA ASP A 42 9.88 1.14 -11.78
C ASP A 42 8.92 2.31 -11.52
N LEU A 43 7.66 2.04 -11.16
CA LEU A 43 6.67 3.04 -10.77
C LEU A 43 6.64 3.35 -9.26
N GLY A 44 7.39 2.62 -8.44
CA GLY A 44 7.42 2.79 -6.99
C GLY A 44 6.09 2.46 -6.28
N VAL A 45 5.32 1.51 -6.80
CA VAL A 45 4.02 1.10 -6.24
C VAL A 45 4.05 -0.31 -5.67
N ARG A 46 3.18 -0.56 -4.68
CA ARG A 46 2.99 -1.91 -4.12
C ARG A 46 1.92 -2.70 -4.86
N TYR A 47 0.83 -2.04 -5.22
CA TYR A 47 -0.33 -2.69 -5.83
C TYR A 47 -0.48 -2.23 -7.27
N VAL A 48 -0.83 -3.18 -8.14
CA VAL A 48 -1.09 -2.93 -9.56
C VAL A 48 -2.50 -3.38 -9.89
N VAL A 49 -3.27 -2.50 -10.52
CA VAL A 49 -4.54 -2.86 -11.15
C VAL A 49 -4.28 -3.10 -12.63
N GLU A 50 -4.60 -4.29 -13.10
CA GLU A 50 -4.56 -4.62 -14.52
C GLU A 50 -5.91 -5.15 -15.01
N GLY A 51 -6.14 -5.03 -16.30
CA GLY A 51 -7.42 -5.44 -16.86
C GLY A 51 -7.50 -5.33 -18.36
N SER A 52 -8.61 -5.82 -18.89
CA SER A 52 -8.91 -5.79 -20.31
C SER A 52 -10.38 -5.52 -20.52
N ALA A 53 -10.71 -4.65 -21.47
CA ALA A 53 -12.07 -4.44 -21.93
C ALA A 53 -12.19 -4.90 -23.39
N ARG A 54 -13.18 -5.75 -23.68
CA ARG A 54 -13.51 -6.22 -25.03
C ARG A 54 -14.96 -5.89 -25.33
N ARG A 55 -15.21 -5.29 -26.49
CA ARG A 55 -16.56 -4.93 -26.95
C ARG A 55 -16.99 -5.86 -28.08
N ALA A 56 -18.21 -6.37 -28.01
CA ALA A 56 -18.84 -7.14 -29.07
C ALA A 56 -20.29 -6.68 -29.23
N ALA A 57 -20.62 -6.09 -30.38
CA ALA A 57 -21.93 -5.47 -30.64
C ALA A 57 -22.32 -4.50 -29.51
N ALA A 58 -23.47 -4.74 -28.86
CA ALA A 58 -23.99 -3.95 -27.76
C ALA A 58 -23.50 -4.39 -26.37
N ARG A 59 -22.50 -5.28 -26.28
CA ARG A 59 -21.97 -5.80 -25.01
C ARG A 59 -20.50 -5.47 -24.81
N VAL A 60 -20.12 -5.32 -23.55
CA VAL A 60 -18.74 -5.14 -23.10
C VAL A 60 -18.42 -6.20 -22.06
N ARG A 61 -17.27 -6.84 -22.21
CA ARG A 61 -16.65 -7.71 -21.22
C ARG A 61 -15.45 -7.01 -20.62
N ILE A 62 -15.45 -6.83 -19.31
CA ILE A 62 -14.32 -6.28 -18.55
C ILE A 62 -13.75 -7.40 -17.68
N ASN A 63 -12.43 -7.56 -17.71
CA ASN A 63 -11.69 -8.28 -16.68
C ASN A 63 -10.88 -7.24 -15.92
N ALA A 64 -10.92 -7.28 -14.60
CA ALA A 64 -10.13 -6.42 -13.73
C ALA A 64 -9.53 -7.25 -12.61
N GLN A 65 -8.27 -6.96 -12.27
CA GLN A 65 -7.51 -7.68 -11.27
C GLN A 65 -6.65 -6.70 -10.49
N LEU A 66 -6.52 -6.97 -9.20
CA LEU A 66 -5.66 -6.24 -8.28
C LEU A 66 -4.57 -7.20 -7.80
N ILE A 67 -3.32 -6.81 -7.97
CA ILE A 67 -2.14 -7.64 -7.71
C ILE A 67 -1.28 -6.98 -6.63
N ASP A 68 -0.84 -7.74 -5.63
CA ASP A 68 0.24 -7.33 -4.72
C ASP A 68 1.58 -7.66 -5.38
N ALA A 69 2.27 -6.64 -5.89
CA ALA A 69 3.49 -6.83 -6.66
C ALA A 69 4.70 -7.25 -5.80
N ILE A 70 4.60 -7.22 -4.46
CA ILE A 70 5.66 -7.76 -3.59
C ILE A 70 5.55 -9.28 -3.52
N GLY A 71 4.33 -9.79 -3.29
CA GLY A 71 4.05 -11.23 -3.18
C GLY A 71 3.89 -11.93 -4.54
N GLY A 72 3.45 -11.18 -5.56
CA GLY A 72 3.07 -11.71 -6.87
C GLY A 72 1.65 -12.31 -6.89
N ASP A 73 0.87 -12.15 -5.83
CA ASP A 73 -0.46 -12.76 -5.70
C ASP A 73 -1.55 -11.83 -6.24
N HIS A 74 -2.56 -12.43 -6.90
CA HIS A 74 -3.82 -11.77 -7.23
C HIS A 74 -4.65 -11.69 -5.95
N ILE A 75 -4.92 -10.47 -5.48
CA ILE A 75 -5.65 -10.23 -4.24
C ILE A 75 -7.12 -9.98 -4.48
N TRP A 76 -7.48 -9.62 -5.71
CA TRP A 76 -8.85 -9.57 -6.20
C TRP A 76 -8.85 -9.73 -7.72
N ALA A 77 -9.86 -10.42 -8.26
CA ALA A 77 -10.04 -10.59 -9.68
C ALA A 77 -11.51 -10.84 -9.98
N GLU A 78 -12.10 -10.02 -10.84
CA GLU A 78 -13.48 -10.19 -11.27
C GLU A 78 -13.65 -9.95 -12.77
N ARG A 79 -14.77 -10.47 -13.27
CA ARG A 79 -15.17 -10.33 -14.65
C ARG A 79 -16.61 -9.85 -14.72
N TYR A 80 -16.81 -8.83 -15.54
CA TYR A 80 -18.10 -8.19 -15.77
C TYR A 80 -18.49 -8.38 -17.23
N ASP A 81 -19.73 -8.77 -17.45
CA ASP A 81 -20.34 -8.95 -18.76
C ASP A 81 -21.60 -8.07 -18.79
N SER A 82 -21.53 -6.92 -19.46
CA SER A 82 -22.60 -5.91 -19.39
C SER A 82 -22.95 -5.31 -20.75
N SER A 83 -24.06 -4.59 -20.82
CA SER A 83 -24.42 -3.81 -22.00
C SER A 83 -23.52 -2.57 -22.13
N LEU A 84 -23.48 -1.96 -23.32
CA LEU A 84 -22.82 -0.66 -23.51
C LEU A 84 -23.51 0.47 -22.74
N GLU A 85 -24.81 0.35 -22.47
CA GLU A 85 -25.61 1.36 -21.77
C GLU A 85 -25.27 1.41 -20.29
N ASP A 86 -24.90 0.25 -19.71
CA ASP A 86 -24.58 0.10 -18.30
C ASP A 86 -23.07 0.23 -17.98
N ILE A 87 -22.25 0.63 -18.96
CA ILE A 87 -20.78 0.57 -18.84
C ILE A 87 -20.23 1.43 -17.69
N PHE A 88 -20.85 2.59 -17.45
CA PHE A 88 -20.47 3.49 -16.36
C PHE A 88 -20.82 2.90 -14.99
N ALA A 89 -21.96 2.20 -14.87
CA ALA A 89 -22.33 1.51 -13.64
C ALA A 89 -21.34 0.38 -13.30
N VAL A 90 -20.88 -0.36 -14.33
CA VAL A 90 -19.84 -1.38 -14.15
C VAL A 90 -18.51 -0.75 -13.73
N GLN A 91 -18.16 0.42 -14.26
CA GLN A 91 -16.95 1.13 -13.85
C GLN A 91 -17.00 1.57 -12.38
N ASP A 92 -18.13 2.14 -11.95
CA ASP A 92 -18.33 2.51 -10.54
C ASP A 92 -18.21 1.28 -9.61
N GLU A 93 -18.80 0.15 -10.03
CA GLU A 93 -18.71 -1.12 -9.30
C GLU A 93 -17.26 -1.64 -9.21
N VAL A 94 -16.52 -1.63 -10.32
CA VAL A 94 -15.09 -2.03 -10.35
C VAL A 94 -14.27 -1.16 -9.41
N THR A 95 -14.45 0.17 -9.46
CA THR A 95 -13.77 1.10 -8.55
C THR A 95 -14.08 0.76 -7.10
N ALA A 96 -15.35 0.60 -6.75
CA ALA A 96 -15.78 0.28 -5.39
C ALA A 96 -15.16 -1.03 -4.89
N LYS A 97 -15.12 -2.07 -5.73
CA LYS A 97 -14.51 -3.37 -5.39
C LYS A 97 -13.00 -3.30 -5.22
N ILE A 98 -12.30 -2.53 -6.04
CA ILE A 98 -10.86 -2.28 -5.86
C ILE A 98 -10.59 -1.57 -4.54
N VAL A 99 -11.34 -0.51 -4.23
CA VAL A 99 -11.21 0.22 -2.96
C VAL A 99 -11.51 -0.70 -1.78
N GLU A 100 -12.58 -1.49 -1.85
CA GLU A 100 -12.94 -2.48 -0.82
C GLU A 100 -11.82 -3.49 -0.59
N ALA A 101 -11.23 -4.06 -1.66
CA ALA A 101 -10.12 -5.00 -1.56
C ALA A 101 -8.86 -4.37 -0.96
N LEU A 102 -8.55 -3.13 -1.34
CA LEU A 102 -7.41 -2.37 -0.79
C LEU A 102 -7.65 -1.99 0.68
N VAL A 103 -8.82 -1.44 1.01
CA VAL A 103 -9.18 -1.04 2.37
C VAL A 103 -9.27 -2.26 3.28
N GLY A 104 -9.82 -3.40 2.83
CA GLY A 104 -9.85 -4.64 3.59
C GLY A 104 -8.44 -5.12 3.99
N ARG A 105 -7.45 -4.95 3.10
CA ARG A 105 -6.03 -5.20 3.40
C ARG A 105 -5.39 -4.15 4.30
N LEU A 106 -5.73 -2.87 4.13
CA LEU A 106 -5.25 -1.78 4.99
C LEU A 106 -5.86 -1.84 6.41
N ALA A 107 -7.12 -2.24 6.54
CA ALA A 107 -7.83 -2.45 7.79
C ALA A 107 -7.45 -3.77 8.46
N GLY A 108 -7.00 -4.76 7.67
CA GLY A 108 -6.36 -5.98 8.17
C GLY A 108 -4.95 -5.75 8.73
N GLN A 109 -4.34 -4.58 8.50
CA GLN A 109 -3.23 -4.14 9.35
C GLN A 109 -3.85 -3.72 10.69
N PRO A 110 -3.48 -4.34 11.82
CA PRO A 110 -4.01 -3.93 13.10
C PRO A 110 -3.75 -2.42 13.25
N ALA A 111 -4.81 -1.66 13.54
CA ALA A 111 -4.67 -0.25 13.87
C ALA A 111 -3.52 -0.13 14.87
N ARG A 112 -2.51 0.70 14.56
CA ARG A 112 -1.36 0.88 15.46
C ARG A 112 -1.91 1.16 16.86
N LYS A 113 -1.66 0.23 17.78
CA LYS A 113 -2.08 0.36 19.18
C LYS A 113 -1.39 1.62 19.70
N ARG A 114 -2.15 2.71 19.81
CA ARG A 114 -1.64 3.98 20.34
C ARG A 114 -1.24 3.74 21.79
N PRO A 115 -0.12 4.30 22.25
CA PRO A 115 0.26 4.16 23.65
C PRO A 115 -0.78 4.86 24.52
N SER A 116 -0.96 4.31 25.71
CA SER A 116 -1.72 4.94 26.79
C SER A 116 -1.02 6.22 27.32
N SER A 117 0.29 6.34 27.09
CA SER A 117 1.12 7.49 27.46
C SER A 117 1.58 8.30 26.24
N LEU A 118 1.23 9.59 26.21
CA LEU A 118 1.74 10.53 25.20
C LEU A 118 3.26 10.74 25.32
N GLU A 119 3.83 10.60 26.52
CA GLU A 119 5.28 10.67 26.72
C GLU A 119 5.97 9.45 26.11
N ALA A 120 5.40 8.25 26.23
CA ALA A 120 5.92 7.05 25.56
C ALA A 120 5.90 7.21 24.03
N TYR A 121 4.86 7.86 23.48
CA TYR A 121 4.79 8.20 22.07
C TYR A 121 5.91 9.16 21.64
N ASP A 122 6.10 10.27 22.36
CA ASP A 122 7.14 11.27 22.04
C ASP A 122 8.54 10.66 22.05
N LEU A 123 8.84 9.81 23.04
CA LEU A 123 10.11 9.10 23.11
C LEU A 123 10.35 8.20 21.89
N CYS A 124 9.31 7.51 21.40
CA CYS A 124 9.41 6.72 20.16
C CYS A 124 9.59 7.61 18.91
N VAL A 125 8.93 8.78 18.87
CA VAL A 125 9.14 9.78 17.79
C VAL A 125 10.58 10.23 17.75
N ARG A 126 11.15 10.58 18.91
CA ARG A 126 12.54 10.99 19.03
C ARG A 126 13.50 9.88 18.65
N ALA A 127 13.26 8.64 19.10
CA ALA A 127 14.08 7.49 18.74
C ALA A 127 14.16 7.27 17.22
N ARG A 128 13.05 7.44 16.48
CA ARG A 128 13.05 7.35 15.00
C ARG A 128 13.92 8.41 14.31
N GLY A 129 14.14 9.56 14.96
CA GLY A 129 15.00 10.61 14.44
C GLY A 129 16.49 10.33 14.59
N VAL A 130 16.87 9.29 15.34
CA VAL A 130 18.26 8.94 15.64
C VAL A 130 18.76 7.84 14.71
N SER A 131 20.01 7.93 14.25
CA SER A 131 20.62 6.91 13.40
C SER A 131 21.09 5.70 14.20
N PHE A 132 20.39 4.57 14.06
CA PHE A 132 20.69 3.30 14.74
C PHE A 132 22.01 2.65 14.27
N GLN A 133 22.56 3.10 13.15
CA GLN A 133 23.82 2.56 12.60
C GLN A 133 25.06 3.19 13.24
N THR A 134 24.89 4.25 14.02
CA THR A 134 25.99 4.91 14.73
C THR A 134 26.04 4.45 16.19
N GLY A 135 27.22 4.21 16.75
CA GLY A 135 27.32 3.79 18.15
C GLY A 135 26.80 4.83 19.17
N LEU A 136 26.80 6.11 18.82
CA LEU A 136 26.17 7.16 19.63
C LEU A 136 24.64 7.10 19.51
N GLY A 137 24.13 7.06 18.26
CA GLY A 137 22.70 7.03 18.02
C GLY A 137 22.02 5.75 18.52
N ALA A 138 22.67 4.59 18.39
CA ALA A 138 22.15 3.33 18.91
C ALA A 138 22.00 3.34 20.44
N ARG A 139 22.93 4.00 21.15
CA ARG A 139 22.85 4.17 22.61
C ARG A 139 21.74 5.13 23.00
N GLU A 140 21.61 6.25 22.30
CA GLU A 140 20.54 7.22 22.53
C GLU A 140 19.16 6.60 22.28
N ALA A 141 18.98 5.94 21.13
CA ALA A 141 17.76 5.23 20.79
C ALA A 141 17.38 4.21 21.85
N ARG A 142 18.35 3.41 22.33
CA ARG A 142 18.12 2.44 23.39
C ARG A 142 17.57 3.08 24.67
N MET A 143 18.18 4.17 25.14
CA MET A 143 17.72 4.86 26.36
C MET A 143 16.29 5.41 26.21
N LEU A 144 15.97 6.02 25.06
CA LEU A 144 14.64 6.55 24.77
C LEU A 144 13.58 5.43 24.76
N LEU A 145 13.89 4.30 24.13
CA LEU A 145 12.97 3.19 23.94
C LEU A 145 12.77 2.37 25.22
N GLU A 146 13.82 2.15 26.02
CA GLU A 146 13.70 1.54 27.35
C GLU A 146 12.82 2.41 28.28
N ARG A 147 12.96 3.75 28.20
CA ARG A 147 12.08 4.66 28.94
C ARG A 147 10.64 4.61 28.44
N ALA A 148 10.41 4.54 27.13
CA ALA A 148 9.08 4.41 26.56
C ALA A 148 8.37 3.13 27.02
N ILE A 149 9.09 2.00 27.08
CA ILE A 149 8.57 0.72 27.60
C ILE A 149 8.29 0.82 29.11
N GLY A 150 9.12 1.52 29.88
CA GLY A 150 8.87 1.76 31.29
C GLY A 150 7.59 2.57 31.56
N LEU A 151 7.20 3.45 30.62
CA LEU A 151 5.98 4.25 30.70
C LEU A 151 4.75 3.51 30.16
N ASP A 152 4.92 2.68 29.14
CA ASP A 152 3.87 1.84 28.56
C ASP A 152 4.42 0.46 28.17
N PRO A 153 4.35 -0.53 29.08
CA PRO A 153 4.90 -1.86 28.84
C PRO A 153 4.29 -2.62 27.66
N ASP A 154 3.06 -2.26 27.26
CA ASP A 154 2.34 -2.91 26.16
C ASP A 154 2.48 -2.15 24.83
N TYR A 155 3.30 -1.10 24.79
CA TYR A 155 3.48 -0.29 23.59
C TYR A 155 4.35 -1.01 22.56
N ALA A 156 3.69 -1.72 21.64
CA ALA A 156 4.33 -2.56 20.63
C ALA A 156 5.39 -1.83 19.77
N GLU A 157 5.22 -0.54 19.50
CA GLU A 157 6.18 0.22 18.70
C GLU A 157 7.51 0.42 19.44
N ALA A 158 7.49 0.67 20.75
CA ALA A 158 8.71 0.83 21.55
C ALA A 158 9.53 -0.46 21.56
N HIS A 159 8.87 -1.60 21.75
CA HIS A 159 9.49 -2.93 21.67
C HIS A 159 10.07 -3.22 20.28
N SER A 160 9.30 -2.94 19.23
CA SER A 160 9.73 -3.18 17.84
C SER A 160 10.96 -2.34 17.47
N LEU A 161 10.98 -1.06 17.84
CA LEU A 161 12.12 -0.19 17.57
C LEU A 161 13.34 -0.60 18.40
N LEU A 162 13.16 -1.04 19.64
CA LEU A 162 14.26 -1.49 20.49
C LEU A 162 14.89 -2.77 19.93
N ALA A 163 14.07 -3.72 19.50
CA ALA A 163 14.55 -4.95 18.86
C ALA A 163 15.34 -4.64 17.59
N LEU A 164 14.85 -3.74 16.74
CA LEU A 164 15.57 -3.30 15.53
C LEU A 164 16.92 -2.65 15.89
N ASN A 165 16.94 -1.75 16.87
CA ASN A 165 18.15 -1.09 17.32
C ASN A 165 19.21 -2.08 17.83
N LEU A 166 18.80 -3.08 18.62
CA LEU A 166 19.70 -4.12 19.13
C LEU A 166 20.22 -5.03 18.01
N TRP A 167 19.36 -5.40 17.05
CA TRP A 167 19.74 -6.22 15.91
C TRP A 167 20.75 -5.51 15.00
N LEU A 168 20.52 -4.22 14.69
CA LEU A 168 21.48 -3.40 13.94
C LEU A 168 22.77 -3.22 14.74
N GLY A 169 22.67 -3.04 16.06
CA GLY A 169 23.83 -3.01 16.96
C GLY A 169 24.72 -4.24 16.79
N TRP A 170 24.13 -5.44 16.80
CA TRP A 170 24.86 -6.70 16.58
C TRP A 170 25.48 -6.84 15.19
N LEU A 171 24.84 -6.27 14.16
CA LEU A 171 25.37 -6.32 12.79
C LEU A 171 26.56 -5.39 12.55
N PHE A 172 26.61 -4.26 13.24
CA PHE A 172 27.62 -3.22 13.01
C PHE A 172 28.73 -3.19 14.06
N TRP A 173 28.59 -3.87 15.20
CA TRP A 173 29.51 -3.79 16.35
C TRP A 173 29.72 -5.13 17.07
#